data_AF-A0A1Y2UEA1-F1
#
_entry.id   AF-A0A1Y2UEA1-F1
#
_cell.length_a   1.000
_cell.length_b   1.000
_cell.length_c   1.000
_cell.angle_alpha   90.00
_cell.angle_beta   90.00
_cell.angle_gamma   90.00
#
_symmetry.space_group_name_H-M   'P 1'
#
loop_
_entity.id
_entity.type
_entity.pdbx_description
1 polymer ?
#
loop_
_entity_poly.entity_id
_entity_poly.type
_entity_poly.pdbx_seq_one_letter_code
_entity_poly.pdbx_strand_id
1 'polypeptide(L)'
;MRVITPFVVFGASCLTLAQLVSAFSENTGIVCEQLKQSFMTDVFEPNETEYPVLRTKNWSQTAWRVPACIVQPDNAAELQSVVKTLVNTNTSFAIRSGGHSPSPWAANIDGGVLIDMSNFNIVEYDSSNNVAIVGSGQTWADVYPRLDQHDVTIVGGRVLSVGVGGLTLGSGLSYLSDLYGLVCDNVVNFEIVLADGSLVNANSKSHPDLFWALKGGGNNFGIVTAFTFSTYPIKEVWAGVKGYSLEDLPTLFSAMLEYQSVAVKDPYANLDLQGFVTNASVGIALSLVYLKPVENPPAFAPFYGINTTSDSTALTTLTEFLTGQGPASFPRRADWFATSFLPSESIYSSLTSIMTTSPGFKQVQSVTAGTVAFGMQPISTSVIEAGNARGGNALGLKAINQTWYVIDAGWWWEDDDTIVHEGTRDMIDQIEAESRAANDYVPYIFMNDASWDQPVIEHYGDANVRKLKEVQLRYDPNLVFQKLVPGGFKIP
;
A
#
# COMPACT_ATOMS: atom_id res chain seq x y z
N MET A 1 -56.18 -55.28 -2.48
CA MET A 1 -56.19 -53.80 -2.60
C MET A 1 -56.22 -53.24 -1.19
N ARG A 2 -55.28 -52.48 -0.64
CA ARG A 2 -54.13 -51.73 -1.17
C ARG A 2 -52.98 -51.88 -0.16
N VAL A 3 -51.76 -51.92 -0.68
CA VAL A 3 -50.50 -51.99 0.06
C VAL A 3 -50.21 -50.62 0.68
N ILE A 4 -49.75 -50.62 1.94
CA ILE A 4 -49.23 -49.43 2.64
C ILE A 4 -47.75 -49.31 2.28
N THR A 5 -47.32 -48.12 1.85
CA THR A 5 -45.90 -47.76 1.69
C THR A 5 -45.71 -46.41 2.39
N PRO A 6 -44.80 -46.27 3.37
CA PRO A 6 -44.54 -44.98 4.00
C PRO A 6 -43.58 -44.16 3.12
N PHE A 7 -43.95 -42.89 2.91
CA PHE A 7 -43.08 -41.88 2.33
C PHE A 7 -41.90 -41.62 3.27
N VAL A 8 -40.67 -41.82 2.78
CA VAL A 8 -39.46 -41.31 3.41
C VAL A 8 -39.29 -39.86 2.97
N VAL A 9 -39.44 -38.93 3.91
CA VAL A 9 -39.06 -37.53 3.72
C VAL A 9 -37.56 -37.43 3.96
N PHE A 10 -36.79 -37.16 2.90
CA PHE A 10 -35.41 -36.72 3.04
C PHE A 10 -35.42 -35.29 3.58
N GLY A 11 -35.16 -35.12 4.88
CA GLY A 11 -34.84 -33.82 5.46
C GLY A 11 -33.42 -33.44 5.07
N ALA A 12 -33.26 -32.42 4.23
CA ALA A 12 -31.97 -31.75 4.08
C ALA A 12 -31.72 -30.95 5.37
N SER A 13 -30.79 -31.42 6.20
CA SER A 13 -30.35 -30.68 7.38
C SER A 13 -29.53 -29.47 6.94
N CYS A 14 -30.08 -28.27 7.07
CA CYS A 14 -29.30 -27.03 7.01
C CYS A 14 -28.39 -26.97 8.24
N LEU A 15 -27.08 -26.95 8.03
CA LEU A 15 -26.10 -26.71 9.08
C LEU A 15 -26.23 -25.27 9.59
N THR A 16 -26.03 -25.10 10.89
CA THR A 16 -25.98 -23.75 11.50
C THR A 16 -24.69 -23.03 11.11
N LEU A 17 -24.67 -21.69 11.17
CA LEU A 17 -23.48 -20.88 10.86
C LEU A 17 -22.25 -21.31 11.68
N ALA A 18 -22.45 -21.66 12.96
CA ALA A 18 -21.39 -22.18 13.84
C ALA A 18 -20.86 -23.55 13.38
N GLN A 19 -21.73 -24.45 12.90
CA GLN A 19 -21.32 -25.75 12.35
C GLN A 19 -20.62 -25.62 10.99
N LEU A 20 -21.04 -24.65 10.16
CA LEU A 20 -20.34 -24.31 8.92
C LEU A 20 -18.94 -23.78 9.23
N VAL A 21 -18.80 -22.82 10.16
CA VAL A 21 -17.49 -22.29 10.59
C VAL A 21 -16.59 -23.39 11.17
N SER A 22 -17.13 -24.31 11.98
CA SER A 22 -16.38 -25.45 12.50
C SER A 22 -15.94 -26.43 11.38
N ALA A 23 -16.79 -26.71 10.40
CA ALA A 23 -16.45 -27.60 9.28
C ALA A 23 -15.44 -26.97 8.29
N PHE A 24 -15.52 -25.66 8.06
CA PHE A 24 -14.50 -24.92 7.31
C PHE A 24 -13.15 -24.91 8.04
N SER A 25 -13.15 -24.75 9.36
CA SER A 25 -11.95 -24.79 10.21
C SER A 25 -11.29 -26.18 10.22
N GLU A 26 -12.07 -27.25 10.36
CA GLU A 26 -11.56 -28.63 10.29
C GLU A 26 -10.91 -28.96 8.93
N ASN A 27 -11.50 -28.48 7.83
CA ASN A 27 -10.96 -28.70 6.48
C ASN A 27 -9.64 -27.94 6.27
N THR A 28 -9.52 -26.70 6.76
CA THR A 28 -8.24 -25.97 6.68
C THR A 28 -7.14 -26.61 7.51
N GLY A 29 -7.47 -27.20 8.68
CA GLY A 29 -6.50 -27.96 9.48
C GLY A 29 -5.85 -29.11 8.70
N ILE A 30 -6.65 -29.89 7.98
CA ILE A 30 -6.16 -30.98 7.09
C ILE A 30 -5.24 -30.42 6.00
N VAL A 31 -5.58 -29.26 5.44
CA VAL A 31 -4.76 -28.59 4.43
C VAL A 31 -3.43 -28.12 5.02
N CYS A 32 -3.43 -27.56 6.24
CA CYS A 32 -2.20 -27.20 6.95
C CYS A 32 -1.30 -28.42 7.19
N GLU A 33 -1.86 -29.56 7.61
CA GLU A 33 -1.11 -30.83 7.74
C GLU A 33 -0.54 -31.31 6.40
N GLN A 34 -1.33 -31.22 5.31
CA GLN A 34 -0.87 -31.58 3.96
C GLN A 34 0.30 -30.70 3.49
N LEU A 35 0.21 -29.39 3.72
CA LEU A 35 1.28 -28.44 3.42
C LEU A 35 2.52 -28.77 4.26
N LYS A 36 2.34 -29.03 5.56
CA LYS A 36 3.42 -29.39 6.47
C LYS A 36 4.13 -30.69 6.06
N GLN A 37 3.39 -31.70 5.60
CA GLN A 37 4.01 -32.92 5.06
C GLN A 37 4.81 -32.70 3.78
N SER A 38 4.43 -31.70 2.98
CA SER A 38 5.06 -31.39 1.69
C SER A 38 6.31 -30.51 1.83
N PHE A 39 6.33 -29.60 2.81
CA PHE A 39 7.38 -28.57 2.97
C PHE A 39 8.17 -28.67 4.29
N MET A 40 7.68 -29.45 5.27
CA MET A 40 8.28 -29.84 6.55
C MET A 40 8.75 -28.73 7.52
N THR A 41 9.49 -27.71 7.07
CA THR A 41 10.16 -26.73 7.95
C THR A 41 9.51 -25.35 7.98
N ASP A 42 8.63 -25.05 7.03
CA ASP A 42 8.17 -23.67 6.81
C ASP A 42 6.65 -23.54 6.88
N VAL A 43 6.01 -24.40 7.68
CA VAL A 43 4.57 -24.34 8.00
C VAL A 43 4.40 -24.23 9.51
N PHE A 44 3.92 -23.07 9.94
CA PHE A 44 3.75 -22.69 11.34
C PHE A 44 2.30 -22.83 11.79
N GLU A 45 2.06 -23.65 12.80
CA GLU A 45 0.75 -23.94 13.40
C GLU A 45 0.60 -23.26 14.78
N PRO A 46 -0.63 -23.11 15.32
CA PRO A 46 -0.86 -22.40 16.58
C PRO A 46 -0.14 -22.94 17.82
N ASN A 47 0.32 -24.19 17.78
CA ASN A 47 1.08 -24.84 18.86
C ASN A 47 2.59 -24.59 18.77
N GLU A 48 3.10 -23.96 17.71
CA GLU A 48 4.51 -23.67 17.50
C GLU A 48 4.90 -22.30 18.06
N THR A 49 6.15 -22.17 18.48
CA THR A 49 6.67 -21.00 19.21
C THR A 49 6.72 -19.73 18.36
N GLU A 50 6.91 -19.89 17.05
CA GLU A 50 7.06 -18.83 16.06
C GLU A 50 5.71 -18.25 15.64
N TYR A 51 4.64 -19.04 15.71
CA TYR A 51 3.31 -18.67 15.22
C TYR A 51 2.76 -17.37 15.85
N PRO A 52 2.81 -17.15 17.18
CA PRO A 52 2.32 -15.90 17.78
C PRO A 52 3.04 -14.64 17.27
N VAL A 53 4.35 -14.75 17.01
CA VAL A 53 5.17 -13.66 16.46
C VAL A 53 4.79 -13.42 14.99
N LEU A 54 4.73 -14.49 14.20
CA LEU A 54 4.41 -14.40 12.78
C LEU A 54 2.99 -13.88 12.55
N ARG A 55 1.98 -14.33 13.30
CA ARG A 55 0.58 -13.87 13.10
C ARG A 55 0.37 -12.40 13.47
N THR A 56 1.24 -11.82 14.30
CA THR A 56 1.16 -10.43 14.78
C THR A 56 2.24 -9.51 14.17
N LYS A 57 2.94 -9.97 13.11
CA LYS A 57 4.00 -9.21 12.43
C LYS A 57 3.50 -7.97 11.67
N ASN A 58 2.22 -7.92 11.29
CA ASN A 58 1.66 -6.78 10.58
C ASN A 58 1.80 -5.49 11.41
N TRP A 59 2.07 -4.38 10.72
CA TRP A 59 2.44 -3.10 11.33
C TRP A 59 1.37 -2.56 12.29
N SER A 60 0.11 -2.59 11.88
CA SER A 60 -1.03 -2.19 12.71
C SER A 60 -1.73 -3.40 13.34
N GLN A 61 -2.12 -3.25 14.59
CA GLN A 61 -2.92 -4.25 15.32
C GLN A 61 -4.32 -4.44 14.74
N THR A 62 -4.85 -3.48 13.98
CA THR A 62 -6.11 -3.64 13.23
C THR A 62 -6.04 -4.77 12.21
N ALA A 63 -4.83 -5.07 11.69
CA ALA A 63 -4.56 -6.12 10.71
C ALA A 63 -4.11 -7.46 11.33
N TRP A 64 -4.01 -7.57 12.65
CA TRP A 64 -3.64 -8.83 13.31
C TRP A 64 -4.79 -9.85 13.22
N ARG A 65 -4.49 -11.08 12.80
CA ARG A 65 -5.48 -12.17 12.64
C ARG A 65 -4.96 -13.51 13.12
N VAL A 66 -5.80 -14.53 13.12
CA VAL A 66 -5.54 -15.89 13.60
C VAL A 66 -5.63 -16.89 12.43
N PRO A 67 -4.59 -17.00 11.57
CA PRO A 67 -4.56 -18.02 10.52
C PRO A 67 -4.62 -19.43 11.09
N ALA A 68 -5.18 -20.39 10.37
CA ALA A 68 -5.09 -21.80 10.75
C ALA A 68 -3.63 -22.30 10.74
N CYS A 69 -2.85 -21.86 9.75
CA CYS A 69 -1.39 -21.97 9.72
C CYS A 69 -0.78 -20.86 8.86
N ILE A 70 0.52 -20.69 8.98
CA ILE A 70 1.32 -19.73 8.20
C ILE A 70 2.35 -20.53 7.40
N VAL A 71 2.48 -20.28 6.11
CA VAL A 71 3.45 -20.95 5.23
C VAL A 71 4.45 -19.93 4.72
N GLN A 72 5.75 -20.26 4.75
CA GLN A 72 6.84 -19.46 4.20
C GLN A 72 7.55 -20.22 3.07
N PRO A 73 7.03 -20.19 1.82
CA PRO A 73 7.66 -20.92 0.73
C PRO A 73 9.06 -20.34 0.44
N ASP A 74 10.06 -21.20 0.26
CA ASP A 74 11.44 -20.78 0.04
C ASP A 74 11.73 -20.37 -1.41
N ASN A 75 10.91 -20.84 -2.34
CA ASN A 75 11.12 -20.64 -3.77
C ASN A 75 9.81 -20.74 -4.54
N ALA A 76 9.88 -20.38 -5.84
CA ALA A 76 8.71 -20.37 -6.71
C ALA A 76 8.05 -21.75 -6.85
N ALA A 77 8.82 -22.86 -6.86
CA ALA A 77 8.24 -24.20 -7.04
C ALA A 77 7.40 -24.63 -5.83
N GLU A 78 7.83 -24.29 -4.63
CA GLU A 78 7.05 -24.49 -3.41
C GLU A 78 5.80 -23.61 -3.41
N LEU A 79 5.92 -22.33 -3.75
CA LEU A 79 4.77 -21.43 -3.86
C LEU A 79 3.74 -21.94 -4.88
N GLN A 80 4.18 -22.43 -6.05
CA GLN A 80 3.29 -23.06 -7.03
C GLN A 80 2.53 -24.26 -6.44
N SER A 81 3.20 -25.05 -5.60
CA SER A 81 2.62 -26.23 -4.95
C SER A 81 1.64 -25.84 -3.84
N VAL A 82 1.96 -24.80 -3.06
CA VAL A 82 1.05 -24.19 -2.08
C VAL A 82 -0.21 -23.66 -2.77
N VAL A 83 -0.07 -22.84 -3.82
CA VAL A 83 -1.21 -22.27 -4.55
C VAL A 83 -2.10 -23.38 -5.13
N LYS A 84 -1.52 -24.38 -5.79
CA LYS A 84 -2.28 -25.53 -6.31
C LYS A 84 -3.05 -26.26 -5.22
N THR A 85 -2.43 -26.47 -4.07
CA THR A 85 -3.08 -27.15 -2.94
C THR A 85 -4.29 -26.34 -2.47
N LEU A 86 -4.11 -25.06 -2.18
CA LEU A 86 -5.17 -24.16 -1.71
C LEU A 86 -6.33 -24.05 -2.70
N VAL A 87 -6.03 -23.97 -3.99
CA VAL A 87 -7.05 -23.90 -5.05
C VAL A 87 -7.81 -25.21 -5.18
N ASN A 88 -7.12 -26.35 -5.16
CA ASN A 88 -7.76 -27.67 -5.26
C ASN A 88 -8.64 -27.99 -4.04
N THR A 89 -8.28 -27.49 -2.86
CA THR A 89 -9.04 -27.68 -1.62
C THR A 89 -10.06 -26.57 -1.36
N ASN A 90 -10.12 -25.55 -2.24
CA ASN A 90 -10.95 -24.36 -2.08
C ASN A 90 -10.76 -23.69 -0.71
N THR A 91 -9.50 -23.56 -0.29
CA THR A 91 -9.10 -22.99 1.01
C THR A 91 -8.78 -21.52 0.85
N SER A 92 -9.39 -20.68 1.67
CA SER A 92 -9.10 -19.24 1.69
C SER A 92 -7.70 -18.97 2.23
N PHE A 93 -7.02 -17.98 1.65
CA PHE A 93 -5.67 -17.61 2.02
C PHE A 93 -5.43 -16.10 1.94
N ALA A 94 -4.45 -15.61 2.69
CA ALA A 94 -3.93 -14.26 2.57
C ALA A 94 -2.46 -14.29 2.15
N ILE A 95 -1.98 -13.18 1.59
CA ILE A 95 -0.61 -13.03 1.11
C ILE A 95 0.02 -11.87 1.85
N ARG A 96 1.18 -12.09 2.48
CA ARG A 96 1.93 -11.05 3.18
C ARG A 96 3.32 -10.87 2.59
N SER A 97 3.58 -9.66 2.12
CA SER A 97 4.92 -9.12 1.88
C SER A 97 5.43 -8.49 3.20
N GLY A 98 5.53 -7.16 3.29
CA GLY A 98 5.93 -6.48 4.54
C GLY A 98 4.82 -6.26 5.57
N GLY A 99 3.54 -6.51 5.24
CA GLY A 99 2.43 -6.44 6.20
C GLY A 99 2.11 -5.03 6.73
N HIS A 100 2.33 -3.98 5.92
CA HIS A 100 2.26 -2.59 6.36
C HIS A 100 0.87 -1.94 6.25
N SER A 101 -0.07 -2.54 5.52
CA SER A 101 -1.45 -2.01 5.44
C SER A 101 -2.17 -2.19 6.79
N PRO A 102 -2.85 -1.15 7.31
CA PRO A 102 -3.69 -1.26 8.49
C PRO A 102 -5.03 -1.95 8.21
N SER A 103 -5.36 -2.13 6.93
CA SER A 103 -6.61 -2.74 6.53
C SER A 103 -6.73 -4.16 7.10
N PRO A 104 -7.86 -4.48 7.75
CA PRO A 104 -8.13 -5.86 8.12
C PRO A 104 -8.10 -6.74 6.86
N TRP A 105 -7.63 -7.99 7.01
CA TRP A 105 -7.59 -8.99 5.94
C TRP A 105 -6.58 -8.75 4.80
N ALA A 106 -6.04 -7.53 4.65
CA ALA A 106 -5.22 -7.17 3.49
C ALA A 106 -3.95 -8.03 3.34
N ALA A 107 -3.33 -8.39 4.47
CA ALA A 107 -2.12 -9.22 4.51
C ALA A 107 -2.15 -10.21 5.69
N ASN A 108 -3.35 -10.66 6.09
CA ASN A 108 -3.57 -11.65 7.14
C ASN A 108 -4.98 -12.26 7.03
N ILE A 109 -5.29 -13.35 7.72
CA ILE A 109 -6.61 -14.03 7.63
C ILE A 109 -6.95 -14.79 8.91
N ASP A 110 -8.25 -14.94 9.20
CA ASP A 110 -8.74 -15.82 10.27
C ASP A 110 -9.14 -17.18 9.70
N GLY A 111 -8.66 -18.27 10.31
CA GLY A 111 -9.05 -19.64 9.97
C GLY A 111 -8.64 -20.13 8.57
N GLY A 112 -7.97 -19.30 7.77
CA GLY A 112 -7.37 -19.64 6.48
C GLY A 112 -5.85 -19.82 6.56
N VAL A 113 -5.19 -19.93 5.40
CA VAL A 113 -3.73 -20.05 5.32
C VAL A 113 -3.11 -18.68 5.04
N LEU A 114 -2.12 -18.27 5.84
CA LEU A 114 -1.32 -17.10 5.52
C LEU A 114 -0.07 -17.51 4.75
N ILE A 115 0.08 -17.05 3.50
CA ILE A 115 1.31 -17.16 2.73
C ILE A 115 2.18 -15.96 3.07
N ASP A 116 3.25 -16.18 3.84
CA ASP A 116 4.23 -15.16 4.20
C ASP A 116 5.42 -15.24 3.23
N MET A 117 5.61 -14.19 2.44
CA MET A 117 6.61 -14.13 1.38
C MET A 117 8.02 -13.79 1.89
N SER A 118 8.27 -13.76 3.21
CA SER A 118 9.54 -13.33 3.81
C SER A 118 10.80 -14.06 3.28
N ASN A 119 10.67 -15.28 2.76
CA ASN A 119 11.81 -16.03 2.19
C ASN A 119 12.12 -15.65 0.73
N PHE A 120 11.22 -14.93 0.04
CA PHE A 120 11.52 -14.27 -1.24
C PHE A 120 12.31 -12.97 -1.00
N ASN A 121 13.55 -13.13 -0.57
CA ASN A 121 14.41 -12.07 -0.02
C ASN A 121 15.69 -11.84 -0.85
N ILE A 122 15.64 -12.03 -2.16
CA ILE A 122 16.76 -11.67 -3.02
C ILE A 122 16.81 -10.15 -3.27
N VAL A 123 18.02 -9.61 -3.42
CA VAL A 123 18.28 -8.28 -3.99
C VAL A 123 19.57 -8.41 -4.79
N GLU A 124 19.45 -8.48 -6.11
CA GLU A 124 20.56 -8.71 -7.02
C GLU A 124 20.64 -7.58 -8.04
N TYR A 125 21.82 -6.99 -8.22
CA TYR A 125 22.06 -5.94 -9.22
C TYR A 125 22.71 -6.50 -10.48
N ASP A 126 22.07 -6.29 -11.63
CA ASP A 126 22.61 -6.58 -12.95
C ASP A 126 23.06 -5.28 -13.61
N SER A 127 24.36 -5.00 -13.50
CA SER A 127 25.01 -3.83 -14.11
C SER A 127 25.02 -3.85 -15.64
N SER A 128 24.87 -5.01 -16.28
CA SER A 128 24.86 -5.10 -17.74
C SER A 128 23.56 -4.55 -18.34
N ASN A 129 22.46 -4.67 -17.60
CA ASN A 129 21.14 -4.20 -18.01
C ASN A 129 20.65 -2.98 -17.20
N ASN A 130 21.42 -2.54 -16.18
CA ASN A 130 21.04 -1.49 -15.23
C ASN A 130 19.70 -1.79 -14.52
N VAL A 131 19.54 -3.03 -14.05
CA VAL A 131 18.34 -3.47 -13.34
C VAL A 131 18.68 -4.13 -12.01
N ALA A 132 17.73 -4.10 -11.08
CA ALA A 132 17.80 -4.84 -9.83
C ALA A 132 16.65 -5.85 -9.75
N ILE A 133 16.95 -7.09 -9.40
CA ILE A 133 15.97 -8.15 -9.14
C ILE A 133 15.72 -8.18 -7.62
N VAL A 134 14.49 -7.91 -7.23
CA VAL A 134 14.09 -7.77 -5.82
C VAL A 134 12.96 -8.73 -5.51
N GLY A 135 13.16 -9.59 -4.53
CA GLY A 135 12.14 -10.52 -4.06
C GLY A 135 10.96 -9.80 -3.37
N SER A 136 9.76 -10.35 -3.51
CA SER A 136 8.54 -9.69 -3.03
C SER A 136 8.41 -9.66 -1.50
N GLY A 137 9.19 -10.48 -0.79
CA GLY A 137 9.29 -10.48 0.66
C GLY A 137 10.12 -9.34 1.24
N GLN A 138 10.86 -8.60 0.41
CA GLN A 138 11.76 -7.55 0.89
C GLN A 138 11.04 -6.33 1.45
N THR A 139 11.75 -5.61 2.32
CA THR A 139 11.40 -4.23 2.71
C THR A 139 12.34 -3.22 2.05
N TRP A 140 11.97 -1.94 2.01
CA TRP A 140 12.86 -0.91 1.44
C TRP A 140 14.13 -0.70 2.28
N ALA A 141 14.08 -1.00 3.59
CA ALA A 141 15.24 -1.02 4.49
C ALA A 141 16.32 -2.01 4.03
N ASP A 142 15.89 -3.10 3.40
CA ASP A 142 16.75 -4.18 2.93
C ASP A 142 17.31 -3.91 1.52
N VAL A 143 16.57 -3.15 0.70
CA VAL A 143 16.90 -2.95 -0.71
C VAL A 143 17.89 -1.81 -0.91
N TYR A 144 17.61 -0.61 -0.36
CA TYR A 144 18.46 0.55 -0.61
C TYR A 144 19.93 0.34 -0.19
N PRO A 145 20.25 -0.16 1.02
CA PRO A 145 21.64 -0.33 1.44
C PRO A 145 22.43 -1.35 0.60
N ARG A 146 21.75 -2.33 -0.02
CA ARG A 146 22.41 -3.29 -0.93
C ARG A 146 22.76 -2.63 -2.26
N LEU A 147 21.90 -1.76 -2.77
CA LEU A 147 22.15 -1.04 -4.03
C LEU A 147 23.16 0.10 -3.87
N ASP A 148 23.28 0.68 -2.67
CA ASP A 148 24.28 1.72 -2.37
C ASP A 148 25.73 1.28 -2.63
N GLN A 149 26.01 -0.03 -2.55
CA GLN A 149 27.31 -0.65 -2.84
C GLN A 149 27.68 -0.59 -4.33
N HIS A 150 26.70 -0.31 -5.17
CA HIS A 150 26.82 -0.22 -6.62
C HIS A 150 26.57 1.21 -7.14
N ASP A 151 26.48 2.19 -6.24
CA ASP A 151 26.21 3.61 -6.55
C ASP A 151 24.94 3.83 -7.40
N VAL A 152 23.94 2.96 -7.20
CA VAL A 152 22.62 3.07 -7.84
C VAL A 152 21.50 2.99 -6.82
N THR A 153 20.35 3.51 -7.19
CA THR A 153 19.09 3.38 -6.45
C THR A 153 17.97 2.94 -7.39
N ILE A 154 16.79 2.70 -6.83
CA ILE A 154 15.56 2.40 -7.58
C ILE A 154 14.45 3.35 -7.14
N VAL A 155 13.45 3.54 -8.00
CA VAL A 155 12.22 4.24 -7.64
C VAL A 155 11.47 3.35 -6.66
N GLY A 156 11.64 3.59 -5.36
CA GLY A 156 11.10 2.78 -4.28
C GLY A 156 10.33 3.58 -3.23
N GLY A 157 9.87 2.89 -2.19
CA GLY A 157 9.11 3.48 -1.09
C GLY A 157 9.91 4.47 -0.24
N ARG A 158 9.19 5.41 0.38
CA ARG A 158 9.75 6.46 1.26
C ARG A 158 9.93 6.00 2.71
N VAL A 159 9.10 5.05 3.16
CA VAL A 159 9.16 4.48 4.51
C VAL A 159 9.85 3.11 4.43
N LEU A 160 10.99 2.98 5.11
CA LEU A 160 11.88 1.83 4.95
C LEU A 160 11.28 0.49 5.41
N SER A 161 10.39 0.50 6.40
CA SER A 161 9.70 -0.71 6.88
C SER A 161 8.64 -1.25 5.92
N VAL A 162 8.24 -0.50 4.91
CA VAL A 162 7.20 -0.93 3.96
C VAL A 162 7.73 -2.06 3.08
N GLY A 163 6.89 -3.07 2.87
CA GLY A 163 7.20 -4.20 1.98
C GLY A 163 7.16 -3.80 0.50
N VAL A 164 8.13 -4.29 -0.27
CA VAL A 164 8.26 -4.04 -1.72
C VAL A 164 7.03 -4.52 -2.48
N GLY A 165 6.52 -5.71 -2.14
CA GLY A 165 5.44 -6.36 -2.88
C GLY A 165 4.15 -5.54 -2.89
N GLY A 166 3.63 -5.24 -1.69
CA GLY A 166 2.38 -4.49 -1.55
C GLY A 166 2.47 -3.09 -2.15
N LEU A 167 3.54 -2.35 -1.83
CA LEU A 167 3.72 -0.98 -2.30
C LEU A 167 3.77 -0.92 -3.84
N THR A 168 4.52 -1.82 -4.47
CA THR A 168 4.67 -1.86 -5.93
C THR A 168 3.37 -2.26 -6.63
N LEU A 169 2.66 -3.28 -6.14
CA LEU A 169 1.41 -3.73 -6.75
C LEU A 169 0.26 -2.73 -6.57
N GLY A 170 0.29 -1.94 -5.50
CA GLY A 170 -0.60 -0.78 -5.28
C GLY A 170 -0.14 0.50 -5.98
N SER A 171 0.82 0.40 -6.91
CA SER A 171 1.56 1.45 -7.63
C SER A 171 2.79 2.02 -6.93
N GLY A 172 2.64 2.62 -5.76
CA GLY A 172 3.74 3.11 -4.94
C GLY A 172 4.28 4.48 -5.35
N LEU A 173 4.53 5.34 -4.37
CA LEU A 173 5.07 6.68 -4.57
C LEU A 173 6.50 6.80 -4.02
N SER A 174 7.34 7.53 -4.75
CA SER A 174 8.76 7.72 -4.44
C SER A 174 9.14 9.20 -4.41
N TYR A 175 10.30 9.53 -3.83
CA TYR A 175 10.94 10.82 -4.08
C TYR A 175 11.58 10.91 -5.47
N LEU A 176 11.60 9.82 -6.25
CA LEU A 176 12.09 9.81 -7.63
C LEU A 176 10.96 9.92 -8.66
N SER A 177 9.71 10.06 -8.21
CA SER A 177 8.55 9.89 -9.08
C SER A 177 8.38 10.99 -10.12
N ASP A 178 8.77 12.23 -9.82
CA ASP A 178 8.72 13.32 -10.81
C ASP A 178 9.70 13.11 -11.99
N LEU A 179 10.78 12.35 -11.80
CA LEU A 179 11.72 11.98 -12.86
C LEU A 179 11.27 10.73 -13.63
N TYR A 180 10.72 9.73 -12.93
CA TYR A 180 10.64 8.37 -13.46
C TYR A 180 9.27 7.70 -13.33
N GLY A 181 8.25 8.37 -12.82
CA GLY A 181 6.91 7.82 -12.61
C GLY A 181 6.78 7.09 -11.26
N LEU A 182 5.68 6.36 -11.08
CA LEU A 182 5.43 5.61 -9.84
C LEU A 182 6.34 4.39 -9.74
N VAL A 183 6.40 3.76 -8.56
CA VAL A 183 7.26 2.59 -8.33
C VAL A 183 6.94 1.46 -9.32
N CYS A 184 5.66 1.20 -9.57
CA CYS A 184 5.21 0.19 -10.53
C CYS A 184 5.58 0.50 -11.98
N ASP A 185 5.71 1.77 -12.36
CA ASP A 185 6.09 2.16 -13.72
C ASP A 185 7.54 1.76 -14.04
N ASN A 186 8.36 1.59 -13.00
CA ASN A 186 9.77 1.25 -13.07
C ASN A 186 10.05 -0.25 -13.03
N VAL A 187 9.01 -1.08 -12.88
CA VAL A 187 9.14 -2.54 -13.04
C VAL A 187 9.24 -2.86 -14.53
N VAL A 188 10.28 -3.60 -14.90
CA VAL A 188 10.50 -4.10 -16.26
C VAL A 188 10.00 -5.53 -16.43
N ASN A 189 9.91 -6.30 -15.34
CA ASN A 189 9.39 -7.67 -15.32
C ASN A 189 8.82 -8.02 -13.94
N PHE A 190 7.64 -8.64 -13.92
CA PHE A 190 7.13 -9.36 -12.76
C PHE A 190 7.27 -10.86 -13.00
N GLU A 191 7.89 -11.57 -12.07
CA GLU A 191 7.77 -13.02 -11.97
C GLU A 191 6.60 -13.35 -11.04
N ILE A 192 5.62 -14.11 -11.52
CA ILE A 192 4.33 -14.28 -10.84
C ILE A 192 3.81 -15.72 -10.94
N VAL A 193 3.32 -16.23 -9.80
CA VAL A 193 2.55 -17.48 -9.72
C VAL A 193 1.06 -17.16 -9.87
N LEU A 194 0.43 -17.75 -10.89
CA LEU A 194 -0.99 -17.57 -11.20
C LEU A 194 -1.89 -18.55 -10.44
N ALA A 195 -3.21 -18.39 -10.59
CA ALA A 195 -4.23 -19.18 -9.90
C ALA A 195 -4.15 -20.69 -10.22
N ASP A 196 -3.69 -21.07 -11.41
CA ASP A 196 -3.46 -22.47 -11.79
C ASP A 196 -2.11 -23.02 -11.29
N GLY A 197 -1.34 -22.19 -10.59
CA GLY A 197 0.00 -22.47 -10.11
C GLY A 197 1.07 -22.49 -11.20
N SER A 198 0.83 -21.91 -12.38
CA SER A 198 1.88 -21.66 -13.37
C SER A 198 2.74 -20.46 -12.94
N LEU A 199 4.05 -20.53 -13.21
CA LEU A 199 4.99 -19.44 -13.02
C LEU A 199 5.22 -18.76 -14.36
N VAL A 200 4.92 -17.46 -14.45
CA VAL A 200 5.07 -16.70 -15.69
C VAL A 200 5.83 -15.41 -15.46
N ASN A 201 6.40 -14.88 -16.55
CA ASN A 201 6.97 -13.55 -16.60
C ASN A 201 6.00 -12.60 -17.31
N ALA A 202 5.65 -11.51 -16.64
CA ALA A 202 4.82 -10.42 -17.16
C ALA A 202 5.69 -9.17 -17.40
N ASN A 203 5.88 -8.82 -18.66
CA ASN A 203 6.66 -7.66 -19.12
C ASN A 203 6.11 -7.13 -20.46
N SER A 204 6.77 -6.15 -21.06
CA SER A 204 6.32 -5.53 -22.31
C SER A 204 6.25 -6.47 -23.53
N LYS A 205 6.92 -7.64 -23.48
CA LYS A 205 6.99 -8.62 -24.57
C LYS A 205 6.27 -9.94 -24.27
N SER A 206 6.04 -10.24 -22.99
CA SER A 206 5.45 -11.49 -22.50
C SER A 206 4.34 -11.15 -21.51
N HIS A 207 3.10 -11.56 -21.78
CA HIS A 207 1.91 -11.20 -20.99
C HIS A 207 1.77 -9.68 -20.74
N PRO A 208 1.83 -8.82 -21.78
CA PRO A 208 1.85 -7.35 -21.62
C PRO A 208 0.59 -6.77 -21.01
N ASP A 209 -0.54 -7.47 -21.12
CA ASP A 209 -1.81 -7.13 -20.48
C ASP A 209 -1.78 -7.37 -18.97
N LEU A 210 -1.21 -8.50 -18.53
CA LEU A 210 -0.95 -8.79 -17.11
C LEU A 210 0.10 -7.81 -16.55
N PHE A 211 1.15 -7.50 -17.31
CA PHE A 211 2.17 -6.52 -16.94
C PHE A 211 1.54 -5.15 -16.65
N TRP A 212 0.62 -4.69 -17.50
CA TRP A 212 -0.13 -3.46 -17.27
C TRP A 212 -1.03 -3.55 -16.04
N ALA A 213 -1.72 -4.68 -15.84
CA ALA A 213 -2.67 -4.87 -14.75
C ALA A 213 -2.00 -4.93 -13.37
N LEU A 214 -0.80 -5.51 -13.27
CA LEU A 214 -0.02 -5.56 -12.01
C LEU A 214 0.49 -4.19 -11.56
N LYS A 215 0.48 -3.18 -12.45
CA LYS A 215 0.82 -1.79 -12.12
C LYS A 215 -0.40 -1.06 -11.55
N GLY A 216 -0.74 -1.35 -10.30
CA GLY A 216 -1.87 -0.74 -9.57
C GLY A 216 -3.05 -1.68 -9.33
N GLY A 217 -3.02 -2.91 -9.85
CA GLY A 217 -4.10 -3.87 -9.67
C GLY A 217 -4.01 -4.74 -8.42
N GLY A 218 -3.04 -4.50 -7.52
CA GLY A 218 -2.92 -5.21 -6.25
C GLY A 218 -2.71 -6.73 -6.40
N ASN A 219 -3.30 -7.50 -5.50
CA ASN A 219 -3.16 -8.97 -5.41
C ASN A 219 -4.20 -9.75 -6.24
N ASN A 220 -4.83 -9.12 -7.23
CA ASN A 220 -6.00 -9.67 -7.94
C ASN A 220 -5.67 -10.69 -9.04
N PHE A 221 -4.39 -10.92 -9.35
CA PHE A 221 -3.97 -11.69 -10.54
C PHE A 221 -3.02 -12.85 -10.25
N GLY A 222 -2.49 -12.96 -9.04
CA GLY A 222 -1.40 -13.88 -8.73
C GLY A 222 -0.58 -13.44 -7.52
N ILE A 223 0.44 -14.24 -7.22
CA ILE A 223 1.43 -13.95 -6.18
C ILE A 223 2.76 -13.65 -6.87
N VAL A 224 3.19 -12.38 -6.85
CA VAL A 224 4.48 -11.98 -7.40
C VAL A 224 5.60 -12.48 -6.48
N THR A 225 6.57 -13.18 -7.04
CA THR A 225 7.76 -13.71 -6.36
C THR A 225 8.93 -12.73 -6.42
N ALA A 226 9.10 -12.07 -7.57
CA ALA A 226 10.18 -11.11 -7.80
C ALA A 226 9.75 -9.99 -8.75
N PHE A 227 10.35 -8.83 -8.52
CA PHE A 227 10.25 -7.63 -9.35
C PHE A 227 11.63 -7.33 -9.94
N THR A 228 11.72 -7.13 -11.24
CA THR A 228 12.91 -6.54 -11.86
C THR A 228 12.68 -5.04 -12.06
N PHE A 229 13.45 -4.20 -11.39
CA PHE A 229 13.34 -2.74 -11.43
C PHE A 229 14.45 -2.11 -12.28
N SER A 230 14.13 -1.03 -12.98
CA SER A 230 15.16 -0.13 -13.52
C SER A 230 15.92 0.57 -12.39
N THR A 231 17.24 0.70 -12.53
CA THR A 231 18.11 1.38 -11.56
C THR A 231 18.62 2.72 -12.09
N TYR A 232 18.99 3.62 -11.19
CA TYR A 232 19.40 4.99 -11.50
C TYR A 232 20.63 5.40 -10.68
N PRO A 233 21.62 6.09 -11.26
CA PRO A 233 22.83 6.53 -10.57
C PRO A 233 22.56 7.81 -9.76
N ILE A 234 21.66 7.73 -8.79
CA ILE A 234 21.35 8.80 -7.84
C ILE A 234 21.70 8.30 -6.44
N LYS A 235 22.63 8.99 -5.79
CA LYS A 235 23.11 8.66 -4.45
C LYS A 235 23.15 9.90 -3.57
N GLU A 236 23.94 10.88 -3.98
CA GLU A 236 24.06 12.16 -3.26
C GLU A 236 22.90 13.11 -3.60
N VAL A 237 22.28 13.64 -2.55
CA VAL A 237 21.10 14.50 -2.62
C VAL A 237 21.25 15.66 -1.64
N TRP A 238 20.50 16.73 -1.83
CA TRP A 238 20.21 17.67 -0.76
C TRP A 238 18.85 17.33 -0.17
N ALA A 239 18.81 16.87 1.08
CA ALA A 239 17.59 16.39 1.69
C ALA A 239 17.56 16.62 3.20
N GLY A 240 16.35 16.64 3.76
CA GLY A 240 16.13 16.69 5.21
C GLY A 240 14.69 17.03 5.55
N VAL A 241 14.43 17.19 6.84
CA VAL A 241 13.12 17.50 7.39
C VAL A 241 13.19 18.85 8.09
N LYS A 242 12.27 19.74 7.73
CA LYS A 242 12.01 20.97 8.46
C LYS A 242 10.79 20.78 9.36
N GLY A 243 10.95 21.05 10.65
CA GLY A 243 9.88 21.05 11.64
C GLY A 243 9.19 22.40 11.75
N TYR A 244 7.89 22.41 11.96
CA TYR A 244 7.08 23.63 12.18
C TYR A 244 6.01 23.43 13.25
N SER A 245 5.48 24.54 13.76
CA SER A 245 4.31 24.52 14.66
C SER A 245 3.03 24.31 13.85
N LEU A 246 1.99 23.75 14.48
CA LEU A 246 0.65 23.68 13.87
C LEU A 246 0.08 25.06 13.51
N GLU A 247 0.54 26.12 14.18
CA GLU A 247 0.15 27.51 13.87
C GLU A 247 0.68 27.97 12.50
N ASP A 248 1.72 27.33 11.97
CA ASP A 248 2.32 27.65 10.67
C ASP A 248 1.54 27.02 9.50
N LEU A 249 0.55 26.16 9.75
CA LEU A 249 -0.23 25.46 8.71
C LEU A 249 -0.74 26.39 7.59
N PRO A 250 -1.38 27.55 7.87
CA PRO A 250 -1.85 28.43 6.80
C PRO A 250 -0.73 28.96 5.91
N THR A 251 0.43 29.29 6.50
CA THR A 251 1.61 29.77 5.77
C THR A 251 2.21 28.65 4.93
N LEU A 252 2.30 27.44 5.48
CA LEU A 252 2.81 26.26 4.78
C LEU A 252 1.89 25.85 3.62
N PHE A 253 0.58 25.92 3.79
CA PHE A 253 -0.37 25.69 2.70
C PHE A 253 -0.26 26.73 1.60
N SER A 254 -0.03 28.00 1.95
CA SER A 254 0.25 29.04 0.94
C SER A 254 1.53 28.73 0.15
N ALA A 255 2.61 28.31 0.83
CA ALA A 255 3.85 27.90 0.18
C ALA A 255 3.69 26.62 -0.67
N MET A 256 2.89 25.66 -0.21
CA MET A 256 2.53 24.46 -0.98
C MET A 256 1.77 24.81 -2.26
N LEU A 257 0.83 25.77 -2.17
CA LEU A 257 0.09 26.24 -3.34
C LEU A 257 1.02 26.89 -4.35
N GLU A 258 1.93 27.76 -3.90
CA GLU A 258 2.95 28.38 -4.75
C GLU A 258 3.83 27.32 -5.42
N TYR A 259 4.30 26.34 -4.65
CA TYR A 259 5.09 25.21 -5.16
C TYR A 259 4.36 24.37 -6.22
N GLN A 260 3.07 24.08 -6.02
CA GLN A 260 2.29 23.27 -6.96
C GLN A 260 1.75 24.04 -8.17
N SER A 261 1.70 25.38 -8.09
CA SER A 261 1.15 26.25 -9.15
C SER A 261 2.17 26.62 -10.24
N VAL A 262 3.43 26.18 -10.12
CA VAL A 262 4.43 26.42 -11.16
C VAL A 262 4.06 25.71 -12.46
N ALA A 263 4.17 26.42 -13.59
CA ALA A 263 3.83 25.87 -14.91
C ALA A 263 4.75 24.72 -15.34
N VAL A 264 6.04 24.80 -14.97
CA VAL A 264 7.04 23.76 -15.21
C VAL A 264 7.73 23.48 -13.88
N LYS A 265 7.45 22.32 -13.30
CA LYS A 265 8.09 21.88 -12.06
C LYS A 265 9.52 21.43 -12.34
N ASP A 266 10.44 21.74 -11.43
CA ASP A 266 11.76 21.09 -11.41
C ASP A 266 11.58 19.63 -10.99
N PRO A 267 11.81 18.63 -11.87
CA PRO A 267 11.53 17.23 -11.55
C PRO A 267 12.52 16.64 -10.53
N TYR A 268 13.61 17.34 -10.21
CA TYR A 268 14.53 16.93 -9.14
C TYR A 268 14.01 17.32 -7.76
N ALA A 269 13.07 18.26 -7.66
CA ALA A 269 12.50 18.74 -6.40
C ALA A 269 11.26 17.93 -6.02
N ASN A 270 11.35 17.28 -4.86
CA ASN A 270 10.34 16.40 -4.32
C ASN A 270 10.12 16.73 -2.84
N LEU A 271 8.88 16.69 -2.39
CA LEU A 271 8.53 16.94 -1.00
C LEU A 271 7.29 16.17 -0.57
N ASP A 272 7.10 16.05 0.73
CA ASP A 272 5.84 15.71 1.37
C ASP A 272 5.68 16.54 2.65
N LEU A 273 4.44 16.93 2.94
CA LEU A 273 4.09 17.65 4.16
C LEU A 273 3.23 16.75 5.03
N GLN A 274 3.69 16.48 6.25
CA GLN A 274 2.97 15.68 7.23
C GLN A 274 2.65 16.51 8.47
N GLY A 275 1.41 16.50 8.92
CA GLY A 275 0.99 17.20 10.15
C GLY A 275 0.43 16.24 11.18
N PHE A 276 0.86 16.34 12.44
CA PHE A 276 0.40 15.53 13.56
C PHE A 276 -0.48 16.37 14.48
N VAL A 277 -1.74 16.52 14.10
CA VAL A 277 -2.64 17.56 14.63
C VAL A 277 -2.95 17.40 16.11
N THR A 278 -3.03 16.15 16.60
CA THR A 278 -3.25 15.86 18.02
C THR A 278 -1.96 15.68 18.82
N ASN A 279 -0.79 15.73 18.18
CA ASN A 279 0.51 15.58 18.84
C ASN A 279 1.38 16.82 18.59
N ALA A 280 1.14 17.84 19.42
CA ALA A 280 1.84 19.13 19.34
C ALA A 280 3.36 19.04 19.53
N SER A 281 3.88 17.96 20.14
CA SER A 281 5.33 17.74 20.27
C SER A 281 6.01 17.42 18.95
N VAL A 282 5.27 16.88 17.98
CA VAL A 282 5.77 16.63 16.62
C VAL A 282 5.44 17.82 15.72
N GLY A 283 4.21 18.35 15.81
CA GLY A 283 3.77 19.49 15.00
C GLY A 283 3.65 19.11 13.52
N ILE A 284 4.43 19.77 12.66
CA ILE A 284 4.44 19.53 11.22
C ILE A 284 5.86 19.20 10.77
N ALA A 285 5.99 18.19 9.91
CA ALA A 285 7.23 17.82 9.23
C ALA A 285 7.09 18.09 7.72
N LEU A 286 8.00 18.89 7.17
CA LEU A 286 8.17 19.05 5.72
C LEU A 286 9.45 18.36 5.31
N SER A 287 9.31 17.22 4.63
CA SER A 287 10.43 16.51 4.03
C SER A 287 10.74 17.16 2.68
N LEU A 288 11.99 17.59 2.49
CA LEU A 288 12.49 18.17 1.24
C LEU A 288 13.57 17.25 0.67
N VAL A 289 13.46 16.91 -0.61
CA VAL A 289 14.44 16.07 -1.32
C VAL A 289 14.72 16.67 -2.68
N TYR A 290 15.96 17.12 -2.88
CA TYR A 290 16.50 17.49 -4.18
C TYR A 290 17.44 16.41 -4.66
N LEU A 291 17.12 15.78 -5.79
CA LEU A 291 17.86 14.63 -6.33
C LEU A 291 19.20 15.02 -7.00
N LYS A 292 19.80 16.11 -6.54
CA LYS A 292 21.15 16.58 -6.88
C LYS A 292 21.81 17.11 -5.61
N PRO A 293 23.15 17.04 -5.50
CA PRO A 293 23.88 17.60 -4.37
C PRO A 293 24.04 19.12 -4.53
N VAL A 294 22.92 19.84 -4.57
CA VAL A 294 22.85 21.30 -4.66
C VAL A 294 22.07 21.82 -3.47
N GLU A 295 22.75 22.58 -2.61
CA GLU A 295 22.12 23.17 -1.44
C GLU A 295 21.12 24.25 -1.81
N ASN A 296 20.03 24.32 -1.04
CA ASN A 296 18.99 25.34 -1.15
C ASN A 296 18.49 25.57 -2.60
N PRO A 297 18.03 24.52 -3.30
CA PRO A 297 17.59 24.64 -4.68
C PRO A 297 16.41 25.64 -4.80
N PRO A 298 16.38 26.51 -5.83
CA PRO A 298 15.33 27.51 -6.00
C PRO A 298 13.90 26.95 -6.04
N ALA A 299 13.73 25.67 -6.38
CA ALA A 299 12.45 24.99 -6.39
C ALA A 299 11.74 24.97 -5.02
N PHE A 300 12.48 25.04 -3.91
CA PHE A 300 11.90 25.12 -2.56
C PHE A 300 11.89 26.54 -1.98
N ALA A 301 12.12 27.57 -2.80
CA ALA A 301 12.07 28.97 -2.39
C ALA A 301 10.80 29.37 -1.61
N PRO A 302 9.59 28.86 -1.93
CA PRO A 302 8.37 29.20 -1.18
C PRO A 302 8.46 28.89 0.33
N PHE A 303 9.31 27.95 0.74
CA PHE A 303 9.42 27.50 2.14
C PHE A 303 10.55 28.18 2.93
N TYR A 304 11.52 28.83 2.27
CA TYR A 304 12.73 29.34 2.94
C TYR A 304 12.50 30.52 3.89
N GLY A 305 11.41 31.26 3.71
CA GLY A 305 11.06 32.39 4.58
C GLY A 305 10.27 32.01 5.84
N ILE A 306 9.92 30.73 6.02
CA ILE A 306 9.08 30.26 7.13
C ILE A 306 9.99 29.83 8.28
N ASN A 307 9.72 30.35 9.49
CA ASN A 307 10.50 30.01 10.68
C ASN A 307 10.31 28.53 11.04
N THR A 308 11.40 27.77 11.11
CA THR A 308 11.39 26.36 11.48
C THR A 308 11.64 26.16 12.98
N THR A 309 11.01 25.16 13.58
CA THR A 309 11.34 24.69 14.93
C THR A 309 12.56 23.76 14.94
N SER A 310 12.83 23.10 13.82
CA SER A 310 14.01 22.29 13.56
C SER A 310 14.31 22.22 12.07
N ASP A 311 15.58 22.01 11.69
CA ASP A 311 15.99 21.86 10.30
C ASP A 311 17.15 20.86 10.23
N SER A 312 16.94 19.77 9.48
CA SER A 312 17.98 18.75 9.22
C SER A 312 18.42 18.72 7.76
N THR A 313 18.05 19.72 6.95
CA THR A 313 18.43 19.77 5.53
C THR A 313 19.94 19.89 5.35
N ALA A 314 20.51 18.96 4.59
CA ALA A 314 21.94 18.89 4.31
C ALA A 314 22.22 18.13 3.01
N LEU A 315 23.46 18.23 2.52
CA LEU A 315 23.98 17.25 1.58
C LEU A 315 24.16 15.91 2.30
N THR A 316 23.55 14.86 1.75
CA THR A 316 23.55 13.51 2.32
C THR A 316 23.38 12.47 1.21
N THR A 317 23.32 11.19 1.55
CA THR A 317 22.87 10.16 0.62
C THR A 317 21.36 9.95 0.74
N LEU A 318 20.71 9.55 -0.35
CA LEU A 318 19.28 9.25 -0.33
C LEU A 318 18.94 8.21 0.75
N THR A 319 19.73 7.14 0.87
CA THR A 319 19.51 6.09 1.85
C THR A 319 19.69 6.56 3.29
N GLU A 320 20.69 7.41 3.56
CA GLU A 320 20.90 8.00 4.88
C GLU A 320 19.73 8.91 5.28
N PHE A 321 19.24 9.74 4.36
CA PHE A 321 18.03 10.55 4.59
C PHE A 321 16.81 9.67 4.90
N LEU A 322 16.54 8.65 4.09
CA LEU A 322 15.41 7.73 4.32
C LEU A 322 15.52 6.97 5.65
N THR A 323 16.75 6.61 6.04
CA THR A 323 17.03 5.98 7.34
C THR A 323 16.78 6.94 8.50
N GLY A 324 17.14 8.21 8.32
CA GLY A 324 16.98 9.27 9.31
C GLY A 324 15.54 9.69 9.58
N GLN A 325 14.58 9.36 8.71
CA GLN A 325 13.17 9.75 8.92
C GLN A 325 12.52 9.04 10.11
N GLY A 326 12.96 7.82 10.47
CA GLY A 326 12.45 7.04 11.59
C GLY A 326 10.93 6.77 11.56
N PRO A 327 10.41 5.82 12.34
CA PRO A 327 8.96 5.73 12.52
C PRO A 327 8.52 6.88 13.45
N ALA A 328 7.63 7.75 12.97
CA ALA A 328 6.89 8.61 13.88
C ALA A 328 6.17 7.72 14.90
N SER A 329 6.22 8.08 16.19
CA SER A 329 5.53 7.32 17.24
C SER A 329 4.02 7.40 17.00
N PHE A 330 3.48 6.37 16.36
CA PHE A 330 2.06 6.23 16.08
C PHE A 330 1.43 5.21 17.05
N PRO A 331 0.15 5.35 17.40
CA PRO A 331 -0.57 4.33 18.14
C PRO A 331 -0.50 2.94 17.49
N ARG A 332 -0.72 1.89 18.29
CA ARG A 332 -0.58 0.49 17.82
C ARG A 332 -1.67 0.08 16.84
N ARG A 333 -2.81 0.78 16.86
CA ARG A 333 -3.91 0.63 15.91
C ARG A 333 -3.93 1.88 15.03
N ALA A 334 -4.12 1.66 13.74
CA ALA A 334 -4.17 2.71 12.75
C ALA A 334 -5.26 2.42 11.70
N ASP A 335 -5.74 3.47 11.06
CA ASP A 335 -6.54 3.43 9.84
C ASP A 335 -6.18 4.63 8.98
N TRP A 336 -6.34 4.49 7.67
CA TRP A 336 -5.99 5.50 6.70
C TRP A 336 -7.20 5.77 5.83
N PHE A 337 -7.41 7.02 5.43
CA PHE A 337 -8.31 7.34 4.35
C PHE A 337 -7.65 8.31 3.39
N ALA A 338 -7.76 8.02 2.10
CA ALA A 338 -7.17 8.83 1.04
C ALA A 338 -8.23 9.54 0.20
N THR A 339 -7.89 10.73 -0.30
CA THR A 339 -8.64 11.45 -1.32
C THR A 339 -7.69 12.27 -2.19
N SER A 340 -8.19 12.82 -3.29
CA SER A 340 -7.40 13.64 -4.22
C SER A 340 -8.15 14.89 -4.66
N PHE A 341 -7.40 15.98 -4.85
CA PHE A 341 -7.96 17.25 -5.33
C PHE A 341 -6.89 18.09 -6.04
N LEU A 342 -7.34 19.07 -6.83
CA LEU A 342 -6.49 20.10 -7.41
C LEU A 342 -6.03 21.07 -6.31
N PRO A 343 -4.78 21.55 -6.34
CA PRO A 343 -4.32 22.55 -5.37
C PRO A 343 -5.07 23.87 -5.54
N SER A 344 -5.71 24.35 -4.47
CA SER A 344 -6.39 25.65 -4.46
C SER A 344 -6.37 26.29 -3.08
N GLU A 345 -6.49 27.61 -3.04
CA GLU A 345 -6.58 28.36 -1.77
C GLU A 345 -7.84 27.96 -0.98
N SER A 346 -8.94 27.68 -1.69
CA SER A 346 -10.22 27.29 -1.08
C SER A 346 -10.09 25.97 -0.32
N ILE A 347 -9.58 24.91 -0.97
CA ILE A 347 -9.49 23.60 -0.33
C ILE A 347 -8.51 23.63 0.85
N TYR A 348 -7.35 24.26 0.69
CA TYR A 348 -6.36 24.36 1.75
C TYR A 348 -6.87 25.13 2.98
N SER A 349 -7.68 26.16 2.77
CA SER A 349 -8.34 26.87 3.87
C SER A 349 -9.31 25.96 4.62
N SER A 350 -10.11 25.16 3.90
CA SER A 350 -11.07 24.22 4.50
C SER A 350 -10.37 23.10 5.27
N LEU A 351 -9.25 22.56 4.78
CA LEU A 351 -8.47 21.50 5.43
C LEU A 351 -8.13 21.82 6.88
N THR A 352 -7.67 23.05 7.18
CA THR A 352 -7.30 23.43 8.55
C THR A 352 -8.48 23.25 9.52
N SER A 353 -9.66 23.72 9.12
CA SER A 353 -10.86 23.64 9.97
C SER A 353 -11.34 22.20 10.16
N ILE A 354 -11.31 21.39 9.11
CA ILE A 354 -11.70 19.98 9.14
C ILE A 354 -10.78 19.21 10.06
N MET A 355 -9.47 19.41 9.92
CA MET A 355 -8.45 18.68 10.68
C MET A 355 -8.36 19.09 12.15
N THR A 356 -8.96 20.22 12.57
CA THR A 356 -8.81 20.73 13.95
C THR A 356 -10.13 20.87 14.71
N THR A 357 -11.27 20.95 14.04
CA THR A 357 -12.54 21.32 14.69
C THR A 357 -13.77 20.55 14.23
N SER A 358 -13.67 19.72 13.17
CA SER A 358 -14.80 18.95 12.64
C SER A 358 -15.38 17.97 13.67
N PRO A 359 -16.65 17.55 13.50
CA PRO A 359 -17.24 16.48 14.29
C PRO A 359 -16.40 15.19 14.27
N GLY A 360 -16.00 14.72 13.08
CA GLY A 360 -15.13 13.56 12.91
C GLY A 360 -13.79 13.67 13.64
N PHE A 361 -13.13 14.83 13.57
CA PHE A 361 -11.90 15.08 14.35
C PHE A 361 -12.13 14.91 15.85
N LYS A 362 -13.19 15.53 16.38
CA LYS A 362 -13.53 15.43 17.82
C LYS A 362 -13.89 14.01 18.23
N GLN A 363 -14.48 13.24 17.32
CA GLN A 363 -14.80 11.83 17.53
C GLN A 363 -13.52 11.00 17.67
N VAL A 364 -12.56 11.15 16.75
CA VAL A 364 -11.25 10.49 16.88
C VAL A 364 -10.52 10.94 18.16
N GLN A 365 -10.55 12.23 18.49
CA GLN A 365 -9.91 12.75 19.70
C GLN A 365 -10.55 12.24 21.01
N SER A 366 -11.80 11.77 20.97
CA SER A 366 -12.52 11.34 22.17
C SER A 366 -12.02 10.02 22.76
N VAL A 367 -11.26 9.22 21.98
CA VAL A 367 -10.80 7.89 22.39
C VAL A 367 -9.38 7.92 22.99
N THR A 368 -8.98 6.82 23.63
CA THR A 368 -7.64 6.75 24.25
C THR A 368 -6.55 6.81 23.19
N ALA A 369 -5.64 7.78 23.34
CA ALA A 369 -4.58 8.08 22.37
C ALA A 369 -5.09 8.36 20.95
N GLY A 370 -6.33 8.86 20.84
CA GLY A 370 -6.94 9.30 19.60
C GLY A 370 -6.03 10.29 18.86
N THR A 371 -5.44 9.81 17.78
CA THR A 371 -4.44 10.51 16.99
C THR A 371 -4.99 10.82 15.62
N VAL A 372 -4.83 12.07 15.19
CA VAL A 372 -5.11 12.49 13.82
C VAL A 372 -3.85 13.11 13.26
N ALA A 373 -3.34 12.52 12.20
CA ALA A 373 -2.30 13.08 11.36
C ALA A 373 -2.79 13.15 9.91
N PHE A 374 -2.07 13.88 9.07
CA PHE A 374 -2.31 13.89 7.64
C PHE A 374 -1.00 13.89 6.86
N GLY A 375 -1.06 13.38 5.64
CA GLY A 375 -0.02 13.52 4.63
C GLY A 375 -0.55 14.25 3.41
N MET A 376 0.18 15.26 2.94
CA MET A 376 -0.11 16.00 1.72
C MET A 376 1.02 15.81 0.72
N GLN A 377 0.71 15.12 -0.38
CA GLN A 377 1.68 14.68 -1.37
C GLN A 377 1.41 15.38 -2.71
N PRO A 378 2.25 16.33 -3.15
CA PRO A 378 2.07 17.01 -4.42
C PRO A 378 2.42 16.07 -5.57
N ILE A 379 1.47 15.83 -6.46
CA ILE A 379 1.65 15.01 -7.66
C ILE A 379 1.61 15.92 -8.87
N SER A 380 2.73 16.03 -9.56
CA SER A 380 2.84 16.87 -10.74
C SER A 380 2.43 16.11 -12.00
N THR A 381 2.19 16.87 -13.05
CA THR A 381 2.04 16.36 -14.42
C THR A 381 3.21 15.45 -14.84
N SER A 382 4.45 15.74 -14.41
CA SER A 382 5.63 14.98 -14.84
C SER A 382 5.66 13.56 -14.30
N VAL A 383 5.08 13.32 -13.11
CA VAL A 383 4.95 11.96 -12.55
C VAL A 383 4.14 11.08 -13.51
N ILE A 384 2.98 11.58 -13.96
CA ILE A 384 2.08 10.84 -14.85
C ILE A 384 2.71 10.68 -16.23
N GLU A 385 3.32 11.74 -16.78
CA GLU A 385 3.98 11.68 -18.09
C GLU A 385 5.16 10.70 -18.11
N ALA A 386 5.97 10.67 -17.05
CA ALA A 386 7.07 9.72 -16.91
C ALA A 386 6.56 8.27 -16.83
N GLY A 387 5.45 8.02 -16.12
CA GLY A 387 4.79 6.70 -16.11
C GLY A 387 4.23 6.29 -17.47
N ASN A 388 3.56 7.21 -18.17
CA ASN A 388 3.02 6.98 -19.52
C ASN A 388 4.12 6.66 -20.53
N ALA A 389 5.26 7.36 -20.46
CA ALA A 389 6.43 7.09 -21.29
C ALA A 389 7.01 5.67 -21.11
N ARG A 390 6.70 5.01 -19.98
CA ARG A 390 7.11 3.64 -19.64
C ARG A 390 6.03 2.58 -19.92
N GLY A 391 5.04 2.92 -20.73
CA GLY A 391 3.95 2.03 -21.13
C GLY A 391 2.68 2.16 -20.29
N GLY A 392 2.65 3.07 -19.31
CA GLY A 392 1.51 3.36 -18.47
C GLY A 392 1.16 2.25 -17.48
N ASN A 393 0.08 2.49 -16.74
CA ASN A 393 -0.39 1.65 -15.63
C ASN A 393 -1.93 1.65 -15.55
N ALA A 394 -2.50 0.93 -14.58
CA ALA A 394 -3.93 0.72 -14.48
C ALA A 394 -4.71 1.91 -13.88
N LEU A 395 -4.02 2.91 -13.34
CA LEU A 395 -4.57 3.86 -12.35
C LEU A 395 -5.53 4.90 -12.94
N GLY A 396 -5.54 5.10 -14.26
CA GLY A 396 -6.43 6.07 -14.91
C GLY A 396 -6.11 7.54 -14.64
N LEU A 397 -4.91 7.82 -14.11
CA LEU A 397 -4.47 9.16 -13.74
C LEU A 397 -4.39 10.10 -14.95
N LYS A 398 -4.83 11.34 -14.75
CA LYS A 398 -4.66 12.43 -15.71
C LYS A 398 -3.35 13.15 -15.43
N ALA A 399 -2.67 13.58 -16.49
CA ALA A 399 -1.47 14.39 -16.39
C ALA A 399 -1.84 15.84 -16.05
N ILE A 400 -2.17 16.06 -14.78
CA ILE A 400 -2.54 17.35 -14.20
C ILE A 400 -1.86 17.47 -12.84
N ASN A 401 -1.57 18.69 -12.40
CA ASN A 401 -1.12 18.92 -11.04
C ASN A 401 -2.28 18.64 -10.08
N GLN A 402 -2.03 17.77 -9.10
CA GLN A 402 -3.00 17.34 -8.12
C GLN A 402 -2.30 17.09 -6.78
N THR A 403 -3.08 16.93 -5.73
CA THR A 403 -2.62 16.59 -4.39
C THR A 403 -3.25 15.27 -4.01
N TRP A 404 -2.42 14.30 -3.62
CA TRP A 404 -2.91 13.11 -2.91
C TRP A 404 -2.85 13.42 -1.41
N TYR A 405 -3.98 13.26 -0.75
CA TYR A 405 -4.14 13.60 0.66
C TYR A 405 -4.59 12.36 1.42
N VAL A 406 -3.94 12.09 2.55
CA VAL A 406 -4.29 11.01 3.46
C VAL A 406 -4.54 11.56 4.85
N ILE A 407 -5.56 11.05 5.54
CA ILE A 407 -5.71 11.18 6.99
C ILE A 407 -5.27 9.87 7.62
N ASP A 408 -4.30 9.96 8.52
CA ASP A 408 -3.84 8.86 9.35
C ASP A 408 -4.47 8.97 10.73
N ALA A 409 -5.33 8.03 11.08
CA ALA A 409 -5.95 7.96 12.39
C ALA A 409 -5.32 6.84 13.24
N GLY A 410 -5.07 7.10 14.51
CA GLY A 410 -4.43 6.13 15.42
C GLY A 410 -5.09 6.07 16.80
N TRP A 411 -5.13 4.90 17.42
CA TRP A 411 -5.72 4.69 18.75
C TRP A 411 -5.17 3.43 19.44
N TRP A 412 -5.59 3.16 20.69
CA TRP A 412 -5.06 2.04 21.48
C TRP A 412 -5.97 0.82 21.58
N TRP A 413 -7.29 1.01 21.73
CA TRP A 413 -8.20 -0.08 22.10
C TRP A 413 -9.07 -0.52 20.93
N GLU A 414 -9.27 -1.83 20.79
CA GLU A 414 -10.11 -2.41 19.73
C GLU A 414 -11.58 -1.97 19.81
N ASP A 415 -12.10 -1.72 21.02
CA ASP A 415 -13.47 -1.24 21.23
C ASP A 415 -13.75 0.13 20.56
N ASP A 416 -12.69 0.88 20.25
CA ASP A 416 -12.76 2.21 19.63
C ASP A 416 -12.66 2.16 18.08
N ASP A 417 -12.46 0.99 17.47
CA ASP A 417 -12.22 0.83 16.01
C ASP A 417 -13.30 1.52 15.17
N THR A 418 -14.58 1.25 15.45
CA THR A 418 -15.70 1.84 14.72
C THR A 418 -15.76 3.35 14.91
N ILE A 419 -15.53 3.83 16.14
CA ILE A 419 -15.59 5.26 16.47
C ILE A 419 -14.54 6.02 15.66
N VAL A 420 -13.31 5.50 15.60
CA VAL A 420 -12.22 6.16 14.88
C VAL A 420 -12.41 6.07 13.36
N HIS A 421 -12.82 4.91 12.86
CA HIS A 421 -13.07 4.71 11.43
C HIS A 421 -14.17 5.65 10.90
N GLU A 422 -15.31 5.74 11.60
CA GLU A 422 -16.41 6.64 11.23
C GLU A 422 -16.01 8.11 11.34
N GLY A 423 -15.28 8.49 12.40
CA GLY A 423 -14.79 9.86 12.56
C GLY A 423 -13.83 10.28 11.45
N THR A 424 -12.95 9.36 11.02
CA THR A 424 -11.99 9.60 9.93
C THR A 424 -12.70 9.70 8.57
N ARG A 425 -13.68 8.83 8.33
CA ARG A 425 -14.55 8.92 7.14
C ARG A 425 -15.27 10.25 7.05
N ASP A 426 -15.90 10.70 8.14
CA ASP A 426 -16.62 12.00 8.17
C ASP A 426 -15.71 13.16 7.77
N MET A 427 -14.45 13.16 8.23
CA MET A 427 -13.48 14.16 7.83
C MET A 427 -13.18 14.12 6.32
N ILE A 428 -12.99 12.94 5.75
CA ILE A 428 -12.72 12.77 4.31
C ILE A 428 -13.93 13.16 3.46
N ASP A 429 -15.13 12.75 3.88
CA ASP A 429 -16.38 13.12 3.20
C ASP A 429 -16.56 14.66 3.17
N GLN A 430 -16.17 15.35 4.24
CA GLN A 430 -16.14 16.82 4.27
C GLN A 430 -15.09 17.40 3.30
N ILE A 431 -13.88 16.84 3.23
CA ILE A 431 -12.85 17.27 2.27
C ILE A 431 -13.34 17.07 0.83
N GLU A 432 -13.98 15.95 0.54
CA GLU A 432 -14.57 15.68 -0.77
C GLU A 432 -15.72 16.64 -1.08
N ALA A 433 -16.58 16.94 -0.12
CA ALA A 433 -17.68 17.89 -0.30
C ALA A 433 -17.16 19.31 -0.62
N GLU A 434 -16.17 19.78 0.13
CA GLU A 434 -15.53 21.09 -0.06
C GLU A 434 -14.81 21.16 -1.41
N SER A 435 -14.03 20.14 -1.78
CA SER A 435 -13.35 20.09 -3.07
C SER A 435 -14.31 19.99 -4.25
N ARG A 436 -15.45 19.29 -4.12
CA ARG A 436 -16.51 19.28 -5.15
C ARG A 436 -17.17 20.65 -5.27
N ALA A 437 -17.46 21.32 -4.16
CA ALA A 437 -18.03 22.66 -4.15
C ALA A 437 -17.11 23.69 -4.81
N ALA A 438 -15.79 23.54 -4.65
CA ALA A 438 -14.77 24.35 -5.31
C ALA A 438 -14.45 23.91 -6.76
N ASN A 439 -15.03 22.81 -7.25
CA ASN A 439 -14.70 22.19 -8.54
C ASN A 439 -13.22 21.75 -8.67
N ASP A 440 -12.61 21.39 -7.54
CA ASP A 440 -11.24 20.90 -7.41
C ASP A 440 -11.15 19.39 -7.19
N TYR A 441 -12.27 18.69 -6.96
CA TYR A 441 -12.25 17.26 -6.70
C TYR A 441 -11.64 16.45 -7.84
N VAL A 442 -10.69 15.57 -7.51
CA VAL A 442 -10.12 14.59 -8.44
C VAL A 442 -10.64 13.20 -8.04
N PRO A 443 -11.35 12.49 -8.92
CA PRO A 443 -11.88 11.16 -8.63
C PRO A 443 -10.76 10.11 -8.67
N TYR A 444 -9.85 10.15 -7.70
CA TYR A 444 -8.76 9.20 -7.53
C TYR A 444 -8.47 8.97 -6.06
N ILE A 445 -8.31 7.69 -5.70
CA ILE A 445 -7.92 7.27 -4.35
C ILE A 445 -6.62 6.47 -4.50
N PHE A 446 -5.57 6.90 -3.81
CA PHE A 446 -4.29 6.22 -3.85
C PHE A 446 -4.35 4.94 -3.01
N MET A 447 -4.22 3.78 -3.67
CA MET A 447 -4.45 2.46 -3.05
C MET A 447 -3.66 2.23 -1.75
N ASN A 448 -2.39 2.67 -1.73
CA ASN A 448 -1.49 2.37 -0.62
C ASN A 448 -1.81 3.17 0.65
N ASP A 449 -2.64 4.21 0.55
CA ASP A 449 -3.04 5.11 1.64
C ASP A 449 -4.57 5.02 1.92
N ALA A 450 -5.26 4.07 1.29
CA ALA A 450 -6.71 3.97 1.35
C ALA A 450 -7.20 3.07 2.50
N SER A 451 -8.39 3.37 3.04
CA SER A 451 -9.08 2.48 3.97
C SER A 451 -9.65 1.27 3.24
N TRP A 452 -9.84 0.19 3.96
CA TRP A 452 -10.27 -1.11 3.45
C TRP A 452 -11.61 -1.10 2.69
N ASP A 453 -12.47 -0.10 2.93
CA ASP A 453 -13.76 0.05 2.27
C ASP A 453 -13.88 1.27 1.36
N GLN A 454 -12.76 1.92 1.05
CA GLN A 454 -12.74 2.90 -0.02
C GLN A 454 -12.79 2.19 -1.39
N PRO A 455 -13.59 2.67 -2.35
CA PRO A 455 -13.74 2.02 -3.64
C PRO A 455 -12.57 2.38 -4.58
N VAL A 456 -11.36 1.93 -4.25
CA VAL A 456 -10.11 2.35 -4.90
C VAL A 456 -10.11 2.05 -6.41
N ILE A 457 -10.33 0.79 -6.80
CA ILE A 457 -10.21 0.38 -8.21
C ILE A 457 -11.34 0.99 -9.06
N GLU A 458 -12.51 1.26 -8.49
CA GLU A 458 -13.61 1.95 -9.17
C GLU A 458 -13.19 3.35 -9.68
N HIS A 459 -12.28 4.01 -8.97
CA HIS A 459 -11.75 5.32 -9.35
C HIS A 459 -10.73 5.29 -10.50
N TYR A 460 -10.36 4.11 -11.02
CA TYR A 460 -9.43 4.02 -12.17
C TYR A 460 -10.10 4.33 -13.51
N GLY A 461 -11.43 4.54 -13.50
CA GLY A 461 -12.24 4.84 -14.66
C GLY A 461 -12.71 3.61 -15.43
N ASP A 462 -13.92 3.70 -15.98
CA ASP A 462 -14.65 2.56 -16.57
C ASP A 462 -13.86 1.74 -17.58
N ALA A 463 -13.05 2.40 -18.42
CA ALA A 463 -12.25 1.72 -19.43
C ALA A 463 -11.15 0.84 -18.81
N ASN A 464 -10.46 1.36 -17.80
CA ASN A 464 -9.40 0.61 -17.11
C ASN A 464 -9.99 -0.49 -16.24
N VAL A 465 -11.08 -0.22 -15.53
CA VAL A 465 -11.81 -1.22 -14.74
C VAL A 465 -12.27 -2.37 -15.62
N ARG A 466 -12.85 -2.09 -16.80
CA ARG A 466 -13.24 -3.13 -17.77
C ARG A 466 -12.04 -3.95 -18.23
N LYS A 467 -10.93 -3.30 -18.57
CA LYS A 467 -9.69 -3.98 -18.98
C LYS A 467 -9.12 -4.85 -17.85
N LEU A 468 -9.16 -4.39 -16.60
CA LEU A 468 -8.74 -5.19 -15.44
C LEU A 468 -9.60 -6.46 -15.30
N LYS A 469 -10.92 -6.36 -15.47
CA LYS A 469 -11.83 -7.53 -15.49
C LYS A 469 -11.48 -8.52 -16.61
N GLU A 470 -11.22 -8.01 -17.82
CA GLU A 470 -10.83 -8.85 -18.96
C GLU A 470 -9.50 -9.60 -18.71
N VAL A 471 -8.51 -8.91 -18.13
CA VAL A 471 -7.22 -9.53 -17.75
C VAL A 471 -7.43 -10.56 -16.64
N GLN A 472 -8.24 -10.24 -15.62
CA GLN A 472 -8.54 -11.18 -14.55
C GLN A 472 -9.16 -12.46 -15.10
N LEU A 473 -10.18 -12.37 -15.96
CA LEU A 473 -10.83 -13.56 -16.53
C LEU A 473 -9.89 -14.39 -17.42
N ARG A 474 -8.82 -13.79 -17.95
CA ARG A 474 -7.80 -14.49 -18.74
C ARG A 474 -6.84 -15.31 -17.89
N TYR A 475 -6.37 -14.75 -16.77
CA TYR A 475 -5.32 -15.36 -15.93
C TYR A 475 -5.87 -16.04 -14.66
N ASP A 476 -7.11 -15.73 -14.28
CA ASP A 476 -7.85 -16.31 -13.16
C ASP A 476 -9.35 -16.46 -13.52
N PRO A 477 -9.69 -17.35 -14.48
CA PRO A 477 -11.07 -17.53 -14.93
C PRO A 477 -12.02 -18.03 -13.84
N ASN A 478 -11.48 -18.65 -12.78
CA ASN A 478 -12.25 -19.15 -11.65
C ASN A 478 -12.43 -18.11 -10.54
N LEU A 479 -11.81 -16.94 -10.68
CA LEU A 479 -11.82 -15.85 -9.72
C LEU A 479 -11.28 -16.29 -8.35
N VAL A 480 -10.23 -17.12 -8.34
CA VAL A 480 -9.51 -17.58 -7.14
C VAL A 480 -9.12 -16.41 -6.25
N PHE A 481 -8.47 -15.38 -6.80
CA PHE A 481 -7.99 -14.22 -6.02
C PHE A 481 -9.12 -13.27 -5.62
N GLN A 482 -10.33 -13.43 -6.17
CA GLN A 482 -11.54 -12.74 -5.68
C GLN A 482 -12.23 -13.51 -4.56
N LYS A 483 -12.29 -14.84 -4.67
CA LYS A 483 -13.10 -15.70 -3.80
C LYS A 483 -12.33 -16.20 -2.59
N LEU A 484 -11.08 -16.61 -2.79
CA LEU A 484 -10.25 -17.26 -1.76
C LEU A 484 -9.34 -16.27 -1.04
N VAL A 485 -9.07 -15.10 -1.62
CA VAL A 485 -8.28 -14.05 -0.95
C VAL A 485 -9.22 -12.95 -0.47
N PRO A 486 -9.52 -12.84 0.84
CA PRO A 486 -10.54 -11.93 1.34
C PRO A 486 -10.14 -10.45 1.30
N GLY A 487 -8.85 -10.14 1.47
CA GLY A 487 -8.37 -8.77 1.56
C GLY A 487 -7.71 -8.21 0.30
N GLY A 488 -7.31 -6.95 0.40
CA GLY A 488 -6.86 -6.13 -0.72
C GLY A 488 -8.05 -5.55 -1.49
N PHE A 489 -7.81 -4.47 -2.24
CA PHE A 489 -8.84 -3.82 -3.04
C PHE A 489 -9.20 -4.70 -4.24
N LYS A 490 -10.43 -5.18 -4.26
CA LYS A 490 -10.93 -6.09 -5.30
C LYS A 490 -11.38 -5.34 -6.54
N ILE A 491 -11.27 -6.02 -7.68
CA ILE A 491 -11.83 -5.52 -8.93
C ILE A 491 -13.36 -5.59 -8.79
N PRO A 492 -14.09 -4.47 -8.97
CA PRO A 492 -15.53 -4.35 -8.73
C PRO A 492 -16.36 -5.09 -9.80
#